data_AF-A0A937Z4Y8-F1
#
_entry.id   AF-A0A937Z4Y8-F1
#
_cell.length_a   1.000
_cell.length_b   1.000
_cell.length_c   1.000
_cell.angle_alpha   90.00
_cell.angle_beta   90.00
_cell.angle_gamma   90.00
#
_symmetry.space_group_name_H-M   'P 1'
#
loop_
_entity.id
_entity.type
_entity.pdbx_description
1 polymer ?
#
loop_
_entity_poly.entity_id
_entity_poly.type
_entity_poly.pdbx_seq_one_letter_code
_entity_poly.pdbx_strand_id
1 'polypeptide(L)'
;RILSLSFQGKSLEEIARVVDEEGGRGVDLVALPETWRGQGDGWETLEGPTITTLAALARKHRTYIVCPIDRRDGERRLNSAVLLDREGRVVGVYDKVYPYWAEFDVTPPVSPGSEVPIFQADFGRVGLAICFDVNFPEVWQRLADQGAELVIWPSAYSAGTSLQAHALNHHFAVVTSTWTRDCIVYDITGQELLYEQSEDLNITRVTLDLDRCIFHQNFNLEKRDKLLAEHPEDVEQEQWLDREQWFVLRARRPGVSARELAKQYGLEELRDYLDRSRREIDKMRGSSLTDGTT
;
A
#
# COMPACT_ATOMS: atom_id res chain seq x y z
N ARG A 1 0.66 1.54 12.51
CA ARG A 1 1.24 2.91 12.59
C ARG A 1 2.30 3.04 11.51
N ILE A 2 2.16 4.03 10.63
CA ILE A 2 3.02 4.22 9.47
C ILE A 2 3.72 5.57 9.61
N LEU A 3 5.02 5.57 9.33
CA LEU A 3 5.84 6.76 9.15
C LEU A 3 6.11 6.93 7.65
N SER A 4 5.70 8.05 7.08
CA SER A 4 6.11 8.44 5.74
C SER A 4 7.14 9.57 5.85
N LEU A 5 8.32 9.35 5.25
CA LEU A 5 9.34 10.36 5.11
C LEU A 5 9.36 10.83 3.65
N SER A 6 8.92 12.05 3.38
CA SER A 6 8.94 12.62 2.03
C SER A 6 9.99 13.72 1.93
N PHE A 7 10.92 13.57 1.00
CA PHE A 7 12.10 14.42 0.88
C PHE A 7 12.76 14.28 -0.49
N GLN A 8 13.65 15.22 -0.80
CA GLN A 8 14.53 15.16 -1.95
C GLN A 8 15.93 15.63 -1.56
N GLY A 9 16.97 15.01 -2.11
CA GLY A 9 18.36 15.48 -1.95
C GLY A 9 18.93 15.30 -0.53
N LYS A 10 18.41 14.33 0.24
CA LYS A 10 18.95 13.97 1.57
C LYS A 10 19.94 12.83 1.47
N SER A 11 20.97 12.86 2.31
CA SER A 11 21.94 11.77 2.41
C SER A 11 21.38 10.58 3.19
N LEU A 12 21.97 9.40 2.98
CA LEU A 12 21.62 8.20 3.74
C LEU A 12 21.86 8.38 5.24
N GLU A 13 22.89 9.11 5.64
CA GLU A 13 23.17 9.37 7.05
C GLU A 13 22.07 10.22 7.69
N GLU A 14 21.62 11.29 7.02
CA GLU A 14 20.51 12.12 7.51
C GLU A 14 19.22 11.32 7.67
N ILE A 15 18.86 10.53 6.65
CA ILE A 15 17.64 9.72 6.70
C ILE A 15 17.76 8.60 7.74
N ALA A 16 18.92 7.96 7.87
CA ALA A 16 19.15 6.96 8.90
C ALA A 16 18.97 7.53 10.32
N ARG A 17 19.42 8.77 10.59
CA ARG A 17 19.19 9.43 11.89
C ARG A 17 17.70 9.65 12.15
N VAL A 18 16.95 10.12 11.15
CA VAL A 18 15.49 10.35 11.29
C VAL A 18 14.75 9.03 11.51
N VAL A 19 15.09 7.99 10.74
CA VAL A 19 14.52 6.64 10.93
C VAL A 19 14.88 6.10 12.31
N ASP A 20 16.07 6.38 12.84
CA ASP A 20 16.47 5.95 14.18
C ASP A 20 15.66 6.65 15.29
N GLU A 21 15.48 7.97 15.17
CA GLU A 21 14.68 8.76 16.11
C GLU A 21 13.20 8.34 16.09
N GLU A 22 12.63 8.22 14.89
CA GLU A 22 11.22 7.90 14.70
C GLU A 22 10.90 6.43 14.97
N GLY A 23 11.84 5.54 14.66
CA GLY A 23 11.79 4.12 15.03
C GLY A 23 11.56 3.92 16.52
N GLY A 24 12.23 4.72 17.35
CA GLY A 24 12.10 4.70 18.81
C GLY A 24 10.70 5.03 19.35
N ARG A 25 9.80 5.55 18.50
CA ARG A 25 8.40 5.85 18.84
C ARG A 25 7.45 4.67 18.61
N GLY A 26 7.97 3.53 18.15
CA GLY A 26 7.19 2.32 17.90
C GLY A 26 6.36 2.41 16.62
N VAL A 27 6.99 2.70 15.49
CA VAL A 27 6.33 2.63 14.18
C VAL A 27 6.28 1.17 13.70
N ASP A 28 5.25 0.81 12.94
CA ASP A 28 5.09 -0.55 12.41
C ASP A 28 5.67 -0.67 10.99
N LEU A 29 5.60 0.41 10.20
CA LEU A 29 6.18 0.51 8.86
C LEU A 29 6.73 1.92 8.62
N VAL A 30 7.91 2.01 8.01
CA VAL A 30 8.49 3.24 7.46
C VAL A 30 8.45 3.20 5.94
N ALA A 31 7.98 4.28 5.31
CA ALA A 31 7.98 4.46 3.86
C ALA A 31 8.94 5.58 3.45
N LEU A 32 9.79 5.28 2.47
CA LEU A 32 10.76 6.21 1.88
C LEU A 32 10.39 6.48 0.40
N PRO A 33 10.86 7.59 -0.20
CA PRO A 33 10.44 7.98 -1.53
C PRO A 33 11.18 7.19 -2.61
N GLU A 34 10.65 7.19 -3.84
CA GLU A 34 11.21 6.49 -5.00
C GLU A 34 12.70 6.82 -5.20
N THR A 35 13.56 5.82 -5.46
CA THR A 35 14.99 5.96 -5.81
C THR A 35 15.69 7.20 -5.23
N TRP A 36 15.48 7.47 -3.93
CA TRP A 36 15.76 8.78 -3.32
C TRP A 36 17.24 9.15 -3.24
N ARG A 37 18.13 8.18 -3.48
CA ARG A 37 19.59 8.37 -3.64
C ARG A 37 20.01 8.66 -5.09
N GLY A 38 19.05 8.74 -6.01
CA GLY A 38 19.22 9.02 -7.43
C GLY A 38 19.38 7.77 -8.29
N GLN A 39 19.08 7.93 -9.58
CA GLN A 39 19.33 6.94 -10.63
C GLN A 39 20.58 7.35 -11.41
N GLY A 40 21.74 6.80 -11.07
CA GLY A 40 23.04 7.10 -11.69
C GLY A 40 24.09 6.08 -11.26
N ASP A 41 25.28 6.55 -10.86
CA ASP A 41 26.31 5.68 -10.25
C ASP A 41 25.88 5.08 -8.89
N GLY A 42 24.73 5.52 -8.36
CA GLY A 42 24.19 5.14 -7.06
C GLY A 42 23.43 3.81 -7.02
N TRP A 43 23.28 3.11 -8.14
CA TRP A 43 22.65 1.79 -8.15
C TRP A 43 23.39 0.75 -7.30
N GLU A 44 22.64 -0.05 -6.57
CA GLU A 44 23.17 -0.93 -5.53
C GLU A 44 22.48 -2.30 -5.53
N THR A 45 23.15 -3.32 -4.99
CA THR A 45 22.52 -4.64 -4.81
C THR A 45 21.69 -4.65 -3.53
N LEU A 46 21.00 -5.76 -3.26
CA LEU A 46 20.30 -5.95 -1.97
C LEU A 46 21.26 -6.02 -0.75
N GLU A 47 22.57 -6.08 -0.98
CA GLU A 47 23.61 -6.00 0.06
C GLU A 47 24.24 -4.60 0.12
N GLY A 48 23.66 -3.64 -0.62
CA GLY A 48 24.14 -2.27 -0.73
C GLY A 48 24.00 -1.43 0.55
N PRO A 49 24.62 -0.24 0.57
CA PRO A 49 24.63 0.66 1.74
C PRO A 49 23.23 1.03 2.24
N THR A 50 22.25 1.24 1.37
CA THR A 50 20.89 1.61 1.78
C THR A 50 20.22 0.47 2.52
N ILE A 51 20.24 -0.73 1.93
CA ILE A 51 19.60 -1.91 2.52
C ILE A 51 20.29 -2.32 3.81
N THR A 52 21.61 -2.37 3.83
CA THR A 52 22.36 -2.76 5.05
C THR A 52 22.14 -1.78 6.21
N THR A 53 22.15 -0.47 5.93
CA THR A 53 21.90 0.56 6.95
C THR A 53 20.48 0.49 7.48
N LEU A 54 19.48 0.46 6.59
CA LEU A 54 18.08 0.44 6.99
C LEU A 54 17.66 -0.90 7.61
N ALA A 55 18.27 -2.02 7.21
CA ALA A 55 18.07 -3.33 7.84
C ALA A 55 18.51 -3.34 9.31
N ALA A 56 19.63 -2.66 9.63
CA ALA A 56 20.06 -2.52 11.01
C ALA A 56 19.04 -1.74 11.86
N LEU A 57 18.45 -0.68 11.29
CA LEU A 57 17.42 0.13 11.95
C LEU A 57 16.07 -0.59 12.05
N ALA A 58 15.64 -1.30 11.00
CA ALA A 58 14.47 -2.15 10.98
C ALA A 58 14.51 -3.16 12.14
N ARG A 59 15.65 -3.86 12.27
CA ARG A 59 15.90 -4.80 13.38
C ARG A 59 15.93 -4.11 14.75
N LYS A 60 16.64 -2.98 14.87
CA LYS A 60 16.78 -2.23 16.13
C LYS A 60 15.42 -1.81 16.69
N HIS A 61 14.54 -1.33 15.82
CA HIS A 61 13.23 -0.78 16.20
C HIS A 61 12.07 -1.74 16.00
N ARG A 62 12.36 -2.97 15.50
CA ARG A 62 11.36 -3.97 15.15
C ARG A 62 10.28 -3.40 14.22
N THR A 63 10.66 -2.65 13.20
CA THR A 63 9.75 -2.04 12.22
C THR A 63 9.96 -2.61 10.84
N TYR A 64 8.92 -2.66 10.01
CA TYR A 64 9.09 -2.83 8.57
C TYR A 64 9.61 -1.53 7.95
N ILE A 65 10.36 -1.63 6.84
CA ILE A 65 10.81 -0.46 6.08
C ILE A 65 10.70 -0.76 4.58
N VAL A 66 10.00 0.12 3.85
CA VAL A 66 10.00 0.17 2.39
C VAL A 66 11.18 1.02 1.94
N CYS A 67 12.13 0.40 1.23
CA CYS A 67 13.38 1.00 0.78
C CYS A 67 13.42 1.03 -0.75
N PRO A 68 12.97 2.13 -1.40
CA PRO A 68 13.12 2.27 -2.84
C PRO A 68 14.58 2.55 -3.20
N ILE A 69 15.13 1.75 -4.11
CA ILE A 69 16.52 1.82 -4.58
C ILE A 69 16.58 1.67 -6.09
N ASP A 70 17.61 2.26 -6.69
CA ASP A 70 18.06 1.90 -8.04
C ASP A 70 18.84 0.58 -7.90
N ARG A 71 18.19 -0.55 -8.20
CA ARG A 71 18.68 -1.90 -7.89
C ARG A 71 19.51 -2.46 -9.03
N ARG A 72 20.65 -3.04 -8.69
CA ARG A 72 21.44 -3.91 -9.56
C ARG A 72 21.13 -5.37 -9.28
N ASP A 73 20.73 -6.10 -10.32
CA ASP A 73 20.52 -7.55 -10.30
C ASP A 73 21.23 -8.21 -11.49
N GLY A 74 22.45 -8.66 -11.26
CA GLY A 74 23.36 -9.07 -12.33
C GLY A 74 23.66 -7.90 -13.28
N GLU A 75 23.22 -8.02 -14.53
CA GLU A 75 23.31 -6.99 -15.58
C GLU A 75 22.07 -6.09 -15.63
N ARG A 76 20.97 -6.48 -14.98
CA ARG A 76 19.73 -5.70 -14.97
C ARG A 76 19.85 -4.55 -13.97
N ARG A 77 19.40 -3.38 -14.40
CA ARG A 77 19.13 -2.23 -13.55
C ARG A 77 17.62 -2.09 -13.38
N LEU A 78 17.14 -1.92 -12.17
CA LEU A 78 15.72 -1.95 -11.84
C LEU A 78 15.39 -0.80 -10.90
N ASN A 79 14.25 -0.16 -11.09
CA ASN A 79 13.68 0.73 -10.07
C ASN A 79 12.87 -0.16 -9.11
N SER A 80 13.38 -0.40 -7.91
CA SER A 80 12.81 -1.39 -7.00
C SER A 80 12.41 -0.78 -5.66
N ALA A 81 11.28 -1.20 -5.11
CA ALA A 81 10.93 -1.01 -3.70
C ALA A 81 11.17 -2.31 -2.93
N VAL A 82 12.11 -2.27 -1.98
CA VAL A 82 12.50 -3.42 -1.15
C VAL A 82 11.81 -3.34 0.20
N LEU A 83 11.12 -4.40 0.61
CA LEU A 83 10.50 -4.49 1.94
C LEU A 83 11.43 -5.24 2.90
N LEU A 84 11.79 -4.56 3.99
CA LEU A 84 12.50 -5.12 5.13
C LEU A 84 11.51 -5.49 6.23
N ASP A 85 11.69 -6.65 6.85
CA ASP A 85 10.90 -7.07 8.02
C ASP A 85 11.44 -6.54 9.35
N ARG A 86 10.77 -6.90 10.45
CA ARG A 86 11.14 -6.50 11.82
C ARG A 86 12.49 -7.07 12.28
N GLU A 87 13.04 -8.06 11.59
CA GLU A 87 14.37 -8.63 11.85
C GLU A 87 15.45 -8.01 10.95
N GLY A 88 15.07 -7.11 10.04
CA GLY A 88 15.94 -6.48 9.05
C GLY A 88 16.26 -7.38 7.86
N ARG A 89 15.45 -8.41 7.60
CA ARG A 89 15.60 -9.29 6.43
C ARG A 89 14.83 -8.70 5.26
N VAL A 90 15.36 -8.88 4.05
CA VAL A 90 14.59 -8.63 2.83
C VAL A 90 13.51 -9.71 2.71
N VAL A 91 12.26 -9.30 2.79
CA VAL A 91 11.08 -10.19 2.67
C VAL A 91 10.24 -9.92 1.43
N GLY A 92 10.56 -8.86 0.71
CA GLY A 92 9.87 -8.48 -0.51
C GLY A 92 10.70 -7.58 -1.40
N VAL A 93 10.54 -7.73 -2.71
CA VAL A 93 11.07 -6.82 -3.72
C VAL A 93 9.98 -6.63 -4.77
N TYR A 94 9.61 -5.38 -5.00
CA TYR A 94 8.78 -4.98 -6.13
C TYR A 94 9.66 -4.24 -7.13
N ASP A 95 9.72 -4.71 -8.37
CA ASP A 95 10.39 -4.01 -9.47
C ASP A 95 9.33 -3.25 -10.28
N LYS A 96 9.49 -1.93 -10.44
CA LYS A 96 8.55 -1.05 -11.14
C LYS A 96 8.16 -1.63 -12.49
N VAL A 97 6.86 -1.87 -12.68
CA VAL A 97 6.35 -2.55 -13.89
C VAL A 97 6.38 -1.60 -15.08
N TYR A 98 6.05 -0.32 -14.84
CA TYR A 98 6.06 0.72 -15.86
C TYR A 98 7.10 1.80 -15.53
N PRO A 99 8.39 1.60 -15.89
CA PRO A 99 9.38 2.67 -15.83
C PRO A 99 8.94 3.89 -16.66
N TYR A 100 9.18 5.08 -16.13
CA TYR A 100 8.99 6.33 -16.85
C TYR A 100 10.05 6.46 -17.94
N TRP A 101 9.73 7.14 -19.04
CA TRP A 101 10.57 7.20 -20.24
C TRP A 101 12.04 7.58 -19.97
N ALA A 102 12.29 8.55 -19.11
CA ALA A 102 13.65 8.99 -18.77
C ALA A 102 14.49 7.91 -18.07
N GLU A 103 13.85 6.89 -17.48
CA GLU A 103 14.53 5.74 -16.86
C GLU A 103 15.10 4.78 -17.92
N PHE A 104 14.70 4.88 -19.19
CA PHE A 104 15.33 4.15 -20.29
C PHE A 104 16.58 4.85 -20.84
N ASP A 105 16.78 6.13 -20.53
CA ASP A 105 17.90 6.92 -21.04
C ASP A 105 19.17 6.82 -20.16
N VAL A 106 19.05 6.25 -18.96
CA VAL A 106 20.21 6.00 -18.08
C VAL A 106 21.03 4.81 -18.59
N THR A 107 22.31 4.73 -18.21
CA THR A 107 23.21 3.64 -18.65
C THR A 107 23.70 2.80 -17.47
N PRO A 108 23.47 1.47 -17.47
CA PRO A 108 22.55 0.74 -18.34
C PRO A 108 21.08 1.18 -18.11
N PRO A 109 20.17 0.96 -19.07
CA PRO A 109 18.77 1.36 -18.96
C PRO A 109 18.04 0.59 -17.86
N VAL A 110 17.07 1.23 -17.22
CA VAL A 110 16.17 0.55 -16.28
C VAL A 110 15.32 -0.46 -17.05
N SER A 111 15.34 -1.71 -16.60
CA SER A 111 14.49 -2.78 -17.10
C SER A 111 13.12 -2.71 -16.42
N PRO A 112 12.01 -3.00 -17.14
CA PRO A 112 10.72 -3.16 -16.51
C PRO A 112 10.67 -4.42 -15.62
N GLY A 113 9.90 -4.34 -14.54
CA GLY A 113 9.43 -5.50 -13.78
C GLY A 113 8.30 -6.23 -14.51
N SER A 114 7.95 -7.43 -14.04
CA SER A 114 6.89 -8.27 -14.62
C SER A 114 5.86 -8.77 -13.61
N GLU A 115 6.12 -8.58 -12.33
CA GLU A 115 5.33 -9.13 -11.22
C GLU A 115 4.78 -8.00 -10.34
N VAL A 116 3.62 -8.25 -9.75
CA VAL A 116 2.96 -7.32 -8.81
C VAL A 116 2.64 -8.08 -7.51
N PRO A 117 3.64 -8.55 -6.75
CA PRO A 117 3.41 -9.36 -5.56
C PRO A 117 2.80 -8.54 -4.41
N ILE A 118 2.09 -9.23 -3.51
CA ILE A 118 1.77 -8.73 -2.18
C ILE A 118 2.70 -9.34 -1.12
N PHE A 119 2.91 -8.62 -0.03
CA PHE A 119 3.79 -9.03 1.05
C PHE A 119 3.00 -9.17 2.35
N GLN A 120 3.14 -10.32 3.02
CA GLN A 120 2.49 -10.56 4.30
C GLN A 120 3.32 -9.93 5.43
N ALA A 121 2.81 -8.84 6.01
CA ALA A 121 3.29 -8.31 7.28
C ALA A 121 2.46 -8.86 8.45
N ASP A 122 2.92 -8.69 9.68
CA ASP A 122 2.20 -9.14 10.87
C ASP A 122 0.96 -8.30 11.21
N PHE A 123 0.78 -7.17 10.51
CA PHE A 123 -0.36 -6.28 10.63
C PHE A 123 -1.30 -6.27 9.41
N GLY A 124 -0.97 -7.00 8.34
CA GLY A 124 -1.79 -7.03 7.12
C GLY A 124 -1.00 -7.32 5.83
N ARG A 125 -1.71 -7.35 4.71
CA ARG A 125 -1.16 -7.58 3.35
C ARG A 125 -0.79 -6.25 2.70
N VAL A 126 0.51 -6.07 2.46
CA VAL A 126 1.10 -4.85 1.91
C VAL A 126 1.41 -5.01 0.43
N GLY A 127 0.86 -4.14 -0.40
CA GLY A 127 1.22 -3.97 -1.81
C GLY A 127 2.21 -2.82 -2.01
N LEU A 128 2.97 -2.89 -3.10
CA LEU A 128 3.87 -1.82 -3.54
C LEU A 128 3.58 -1.49 -5.00
N ALA A 129 3.56 -0.20 -5.32
CA ALA A 129 3.53 0.33 -6.68
C ALA A 129 4.35 1.62 -6.70
N ILE A 130 5.03 1.95 -7.79
CA ILE A 130 5.99 3.06 -7.80
C ILE A 130 5.60 4.09 -8.86
N CYS A 131 5.39 5.33 -8.43
CA CYS A 131 5.32 6.50 -9.31
C CYS A 131 4.44 6.28 -10.55
N PHE A 132 5.06 6.17 -11.72
CA PHE A 132 4.40 6.05 -13.01
C PHE A 132 3.41 4.87 -13.11
N ASP A 133 3.54 3.82 -12.28
CA ASP A 133 2.57 2.73 -12.14
C ASP A 133 1.15 3.22 -11.80
N VAL A 134 0.98 4.43 -11.23
CA VAL A 134 -0.35 5.01 -10.96
C VAL A 134 -1.20 5.18 -12.22
N ASN A 135 -0.58 5.24 -13.40
CA ASN A 135 -1.28 5.42 -14.67
C ASN A 135 -1.78 4.11 -15.28
N PHE A 136 -1.48 2.96 -14.68
CA PHE A 136 -1.71 1.63 -15.26
C PHE A 136 -2.62 0.81 -14.35
N PRO A 137 -3.95 0.81 -14.60
CA PRO A 137 -4.93 0.19 -13.71
C PRO A 137 -4.71 -1.31 -13.50
N GLU A 138 -4.01 -1.98 -14.41
CA GLU A 138 -3.69 -3.41 -14.34
C GLU A 138 -2.78 -3.73 -13.14
N VAL A 139 -1.90 -2.79 -12.74
CA VAL A 139 -1.07 -2.96 -11.53
C VAL A 139 -1.95 -2.95 -10.29
N TRP A 140 -2.84 -1.97 -10.18
CA TRP A 140 -3.70 -1.79 -9.02
C TRP A 140 -4.77 -2.87 -8.91
N GLN A 141 -5.30 -3.32 -10.04
CA GLN A 141 -6.18 -4.48 -10.09
C GLN A 141 -5.47 -5.75 -9.61
N ARG A 142 -4.23 -6.01 -10.06
CA ARG A 142 -3.45 -7.17 -9.59
C ARG A 142 -3.17 -7.12 -8.08
N LEU A 143 -2.95 -5.94 -7.50
CA LEU A 143 -2.83 -5.77 -6.05
C LEU A 143 -4.16 -6.10 -5.34
N ALA A 144 -5.27 -5.63 -5.90
CA ALA A 144 -6.61 -5.89 -5.37
C ALA A 144 -6.98 -7.38 -5.41
N ASP A 145 -6.71 -8.05 -6.54
CA ASP A 145 -7.00 -9.47 -6.78
C ASP A 145 -6.22 -10.38 -5.83
N GLN A 146 -5.02 -9.96 -5.44
CA GLN A 146 -4.22 -10.66 -4.43
C GLN A 146 -4.61 -10.30 -3.00
N GLY A 147 -5.58 -9.39 -2.81
CA GLY A 147 -6.15 -9.06 -1.52
C GLY A 147 -5.36 -8.04 -0.72
N ALA A 148 -4.62 -7.12 -1.36
CA ALA A 148 -3.93 -6.03 -0.67
C ALA A 148 -4.88 -5.26 0.28
N GLU A 149 -4.35 -4.85 1.43
CA GLU A 149 -5.06 -4.06 2.45
C GLU A 149 -4.46 -2.66 2.57
N LEU A 150 -3.16 -2.55 2.31
CA LEU A 150 -2.39 -1.32 2.30
C LEU A 150 -1.48 -1.31 1.08
N VAL A 151 -1.44 -0.21 0.33
CA VAL A 151 -0.45 0.03 -0.72
C VAL A 151 0.44 1.18 -0.31
N ILE A 152 1.75 0.94 -0.28
CA ILE A 152 2.73 2.02 -0.18
C ILE A 152 3.13 2.44 -1.58
N TRP A 153 3.05 3.74 -1.86
CA TRP A 153 3.35 4.31 -3.16
C TRP A 153 4.50 5.34 -3.05
N PRO A 154 5.76 4.90 -3.21
CA PRO A 154 6.90 5.79 -3.34
C PRO A 154 6.91 6.49 -4.69
N SER A 155 7.26 7.78 -4.73
CA SER A 155 7.21 8.53 -6.00
C SER A 155 8.08 9.79 -6.04
N ALA A 156 8.37 10.26 -7.25
CA ALA A 156 8.91 11.60 -7.49
C ALA A 156 7.85 12.73 -7.49
N TYR A 157 6.55 12.41 -7.45
CA TYR A 157 5.43 13.37 -7.46
C TYR A 157 4.19 12.86 -6.69
N SER A 158 3.18 13.71 -6.48
CA SER A 158 2.07 13.44 -5.55
C SER A 158 0.93 12.55 -6.05
N ALA A 159 0.65 12.53 -7.37
CA ALA A 159 -0.48 11.84 -8.05
C ALA A 159 -1.93 12.06 -7.54
N GLY A 160 -2.16 12.69 -6.38
CA GLY A 160 -3.44 13.22 -5.92
C GLY A 160 -4.66 12.34 -6.24
N THR A 161 -5.61 12.89 -7.00
CA THR A 161 -6.89 12.26 -7.32
C THR A 161 -6.77 10.95 -8.11
N SER A 162 -5.66 10.68 -8.81
CA SER A 162 -5.44 9.38 -9.45
C SER A 162 -5.28 8.27 -8.40
N LEU A 163 -4.55 8.54 -7.31
CA LEU A 163 -4.44 7.60 -6.19
C LEU A 163 -5.75 7.47 -5.43
N GLN A 164 -6.49 8.57 -5.29
CA GLN A 164 -7.83 8.55 -4.71
C GLN A 164 -8.75 7.58 -5.46
N ALA A 165 -8.73 7.63 -6.80
CA ALA A 165 -9.51 6.73 -7.63
C ALA A 165 -9.11 5.26 -7.44
N HIS A 166 -7.81 4.96 -7.32
CA HIS A 166 -7.35 3.60 -7.04
C HIS A 166 -7.80 3.10 -5.66
N ALA A 167 -7.67 3.94 -4.62
CA ALA A 167 -8.15 3.60 -3.28
C ALA A 167 -9.67 3.33 -3.28
N LEU A 168 -10.44 4.18 -3.96
CA LEU A 168 -11.89 4.03 -4.11
C LEU A 168 -12.28 2.78 -4.89
N ASN A 169 -11.63 2.50 -6.02
CA ASN A 169 -12.01 1.41 -6.92
C ASN A 169 -11.59 0.03 -6.39
N HIS A 170 -10.52 -0.02 -5.59
CA HIS A 170 -9.91 -1.27 -5.15
C HIS A 170 -10.03 -1.54 -3.64
N HIS A 171 -10.53 -0.58 -2.86
CA HIS A 171 -10.86 -0.74 -1.44
C HIS A 171 -9.69 -1.21 -0.55
N PHE A 172 -8.52 -0.61 -0.76
CA PHE A 172 -7.38 -0.68 0.16
C PHE A 172 -6.93 0.73 0.52
N ALA A 173 -6.20 0.86 1.63
CA ALA A 173 -5.58 2.13 1.98
C ALA A 173 -4.36 2.40 1.08
N VAL A 174 -4.09 3.67 0.79
CA VAL A 174 -2.90 4.11 0.05
C VAL A 174 -2.14 5.13 0.88
N VAL A 175 -0.84 4.93 1.04
CA VAL A 175 0.07 5.88 1.72
C VAL A 175 1.22 6.22 0.78
N THR A 176 1.47 7.52 0.63
CA THR A 176 2.52 8.03 -0.27
C THR A 176 3.77 8.43 0.47
N SER A 177 4.91 8.36 -0.21
CA SER A 177 6.18 8.98 0.21
C SER A 177 6.88 9.54 -1.03
N THR A 178 7.15 10.85 -1.04
CA THR A 178 7.41 11.57 -2.30
C THR A 178 8.65 12.47 -2.30
N TRP A 179 9.18 12.79 -3.49
CA TRP A 179 10.17 13.88 -3.67
C TRP A 179 9.57 15.27 -3.54
N THR A 180 8.26 15.41 -3.76
CA THR A 180 7.50 16.66 -3.59
C THR A 180 7.31 17.07 -2.13
N ARG A 181 7.93 16.31 -1.20
CA ARG A 181 7.95 16.57 0.25
C ARG A 181 6.54 16.58 0.83
N ASP A 182 5.65 15.79 0.26
CA ASP A 182 4.27 15.65 0.70
C ASP A 182 3.91 14.20 0.99
N CYS A 183 2.90 14.01 1.82
CA CYS A 183 2.30 12.72 2.10
C CYS A 183 0.79 12.87 2.04
N ILE A 184 0.18 12.13 1.13
CA ILE A 184 -1.25 11.89 1.04
C ILE A 184 -1.56 10.48 1.58
N VAL A 185 -2.68 10.37 2.31
CA VAL A 185 -3.24 9.10 2.77
C VAL A 185 -4.71 8.99 2.35
N TYR A 186 -5.03 7.92 1.63
CA TYR A 186 -6.42 7.56 1.29
C TYR A 186 -6.84 6.27 1.99
N ASP A 187 -8.11 6.20 2.40
CA ASP A 187 -8.69 4.99 3.00
C ASP A 187 -9.45 4.12 1.99
N ILE A 188 -10.03 3.02 2.48
CA ILE A 188 -10.78 2.02 1.68
C ILE A 188 -12.05 2.57 0.99
N THR A 189 -12.47 3.79 1.34
CA THR A 189 -13.60 4.51 0.72
C THR A 189 -13.13 5.56 -0.30
N GLY A 190 -11.81 5.70 -0.50
CA GLY A 190 -11.22 6.78 -1.27
C GLY A 190 -11.28 8.14 -0.56
N GLN A 191 -11.60 8.17 0.74
CA GLN A 191 -11.54 9.41 1.51
C GLN A 191 -10.08 9.79 1.75
N GLU A 192 -9.74 11.06 1.50
CA GLU A 192 -8.47 11.63 1.95
C GLU A 192 -8.50 11.77 3.48
N LEU A 193 -7.68 10.98 4.17
CA LEU A 193 -7.54 11.07 5.62
C LEU A 193 -6.58 12.17 6.03
N LEU A 194 -5.58 12.44 5.18
CA LEU A 194 -4.50 13.38 5.46
C LEU A 194 -3.81 13.82 4.17
N TYR A 195 -3.46 15.10 4.13
CA TYR A 195 -2.47 15.70 3.24
C TYR A 195 -1.53 16.59 4.07
N GLU A 196 -0.25 16.24 4.09
CA GLU A 196 0.80 17.03 4.74
C GLU A 196 1.93 17.34 3.76
N GLN A 197 2.53 18.51 3.87
CA GLN A 197 3.68 18.92 3.06
C GLN A 197 4.63 19.77 3.90
N SER A 198 5.93 19.67 3.60
CA SER A 198 6.99 20.45 4.24
C SER A 198 7.93 21.06 3.20
N GLU A 199 8.61 22.15 3.55
CA GLU A 199 9.58 22.79 2.65
C GLU A 199 10.86 21.97 2.46
N ASP A 200 11.25 21.13 3.44
CA ASP A 200 12.52 20.40 3.42
C ASP A 200 12.34 18.87 3.54
N LEU A 201 12.10 18.38 4.76
CA LEU A 201 11.75 16.99 5.05
C LEU A 201 10.36 16.98 5.68
N ASN A 202 9.44 16.24 5.09
CA ASN A 202 8.13 15.98 5.64
C ASN A 202 8.14 14.67 6.42
N ILE A 203 7.73 14.72 7.70
CA ILE A 203 7.71 13.58 8.61
C ILE A 203 6.26 13.34 9.04
N THR A 204 5.54 12.57 8.25
CA THR A 204 4.12 12.28 8.46
C THR A 204 3.94 10.98 9.23
N ARG A 205 3.09 11.01 10.25
CA ARG A 205 2.75 9.84 11.08
C ARG A 205 1.25 9.60 11.00
N VAL A 206 0.87 8.40 10.57
CA VAL A 206 -0.54 8.02 10.45
C VAL A 206 -0.79 6.66 11.11
N THR A 207 -1.95 6.51 11.74
CA THR A 207 -2.44 5.21 12.21
C THR A 207 -3.65 4.84 11.40
N LEU A 208 -3.59 3.68 10.75
CA LEU A 208 -4.66 3.11 9.95
C LEU A 208 -5.20 1.88 10.67
N ASP A 209 -6.51 1.71 10.62
CA ASP A 209 -7.18 0.47 10.97
C ASP A 209 -7.39 -0.35 9.70
N LEU A 210 -6.54 -1.36 9.49
CA LEU A 210 -6.62 -2.25 8.33
C LEU A 210 -7.70 -3.35 8.50
N ASP A 211 -8.27 -3.48 9.70
CA ASP A 211 -9.39 -4.38 9.96
C ASP A 211 -10.73 -3.78 9.50
N ARG A 212 -10.79 -2.46 9.28
CA ARG A 212 -11.94 -1.80 8.63
C ARG A 212 -12.31 -2.51 7.34
N CYS A 213 -13.59 -2.85 7.22
CA CYS A 213 -14.13 -3.61 6.11
C CYS A 213 -15.35 -2.88 5.54
N ILE A 214 -15.46 -2.90 4.22
CA ILE A 214 -16.50 -2.19 3.47
C ILE A 214 -17.41 -3.19 2.77
N PHE A 215 -18.71 -2.93 2.81
CA PHE A 215 -19.75 -3.84 2.34
C PHE A 215 -20.77 -3.09 1.49
N HIS A 216 -21.28 -3.76 0.45
CA HIS A 216 -22.51 -3.32 -0.22
C HIS A 216 -23.73 -3.70 0.63
N GLN A 217 -24.81 -2.90 0.63
CA GLN A 217 -26.02 -3.24 1.40
C GLN A 217 -26.70 -4.55 0.95
N ASN A 218 -26.75 -4.80 -0.36
CA ASN A 218 -27.40 -5.98 -0.93
C ASN A 218 -26.85 -7.25 -0.28
N PHE A 219 -27.76 -8.11 0.21
CA PHE A 219 -27.46 -9.37 0.88
C PHE A 219 -26.70 -9.27 2.22
N ASN A 220 -26.42 -8.06 2.72
CA ASN A 220 -25.66 -7.84 3.94
C ASN A 220 -26.47 -7.17 5.07
N LEU A 221 -27.52 -6.39 4.78
CA LEU A 221 -28.22 -5.60 5.82
C LEU A 221 -28.73 -6.44 7.01
N GLU A 222 -29.48 -7.51 6.76
CA GLU A 222 -30.02 -8.35 7.85
C GLU A 222 -28.89 -9.00 8.67
N LYS A 223 -27.81 -9.42 8.01
CA LYS A 223 -26.64 -10.04 8.65
C LYS A 223 -25.88 -9.03 9.50
N ARG A 224 -25.69 -7.81 8.98
CA ARG A 224 -25.11 -6.67 9.67
C ARG A 224 -25.93 -6.32 10.90
N ASP A 225 -27.24 -6.19 10.77
CA ASP A 225 -28.13 -5.81 11.87
C ASP A 225 -28.07 -6.84 12.99
N LYS A 226 -28.03 -8.13 12.64
CA LYS A 226 -27.82 -9.21 13.61
C LYS A 226 -26.46 -9.12 14.29
N LEU A 227 -25.37 -8.93 13.54
CA LEU A 227 -24.02 -8.77 14.07
C LEU A 227 -23.97 -7.61 15.07
N LEU A 228 -24.48 -6.43 14.70
CA LEU A 228 -24.44 -5.23 15.55
C LEU A 228 -25.33 -5.36 16.80
N ALA A 229 -26.43 -6.11 16.72
CA ALA A 229 -27.29 -6.38 17.88
C ALA A 229 -26.65 -7.37 18.87
N GLU A 230 -25.92 -8.38 18.38
CA GLU A 230 -25.27 -9.40 19.21
C GLU A 230 -23.89 -8.96 19.72
N HIS A 231 -23.21 -8.06 19.02
CA HIS A 231 -21.85 -7.58 19.30
C HIS A 231 -21.71 -6.04 19.41
N PRO A 232 -22.59 -5.31 20.11
CA PRO A 232 -22.62 -3.84 20.10
C PRO A 232 -21.37 -3.18 20.71
N GLU A 233 -20.69 -3.87 21.62
CA GLU A 233 -19.46 -3.41 22.29
C GLU A 233 -18.18 -3.78 21.50
N ASP A 234 -18.30 -4.67 20.52
CA ASP A 234 -17.17 -5.24 19.78
C ASP A 234 -17.02 -4.58 18.40
N VAL A 235 -18.13 -4.38 17.69
CA VAL A 235 -18.17 -3.88 16.32
C VAL A 235 -19.19 -2.76 16.18
N GLU A 236 -18.88 -1.77 15.35
CA GLU A 236 -19.84 -0.74 14.96
C GLU A 236 -19.88 -0.54 13.45
N GLN A 237 -21.03 -0.07 12.96
CA GLN A 237 -21.08 0.61 11.67
C GLN A 237 -20.54 2.02 11.85
N GLU A 238 -19.32 2.23 11.39
CA GLU A 238 -18.66 3.54 11.46
C GLU A 238 -19.28 4.52 10.46
N GLN A 239 -19.56 4.05 9.25
CA GLN A 239 -19.98 4.90 8.15
C GLN A 239 -21.10 4.25 7.33
N TRP A 240 -22.03 5.09 6.88
CA TRP A 240 -23.00 4.77 5.84
C TRP A 240 -22.74 5.70 4.65
N LEU A 241 -22.45 5.11 3.48
CA LEU A 241 -22.23 5.82 2.23
C LEU A 241 -23.50 5.73 1.39
N ASP A 242 -24.38 6.72 1.56
CA ASP A 242 -25.74 6.67 1.04
C ASP A 242 -25.81 6.68 -0.50
N ARG A 243 -24.88 7.34 -1.19
CA ARG A 243 -24.94 7.38 -2.67
C ARG A 243 -24.47 6.08 -3.30
N GLU A 244 -23.52 5.44 -2.64
CA GLU A 244 -22.90 4.19 -3.05
C GLU A 244 -23.71 2.98 -2.55
N GLN A 245 -24.58 3.19 -1.55
CA GLN A 245 -25.29 2.16 -0.82
C GLN A 245 -24.33 1.15 -0.15
N TRP A 246 -23.23 1.69 0.37
CA TRP A 246 -22.19 0.94 1.10
C TRP A 246 -22.20 1.29 2.58
N PHE A 247 -21.59 0.43 3.39
CA PHE A 247 -21.32 0.71 4.79
C PHE A 247 -19.96 0.17 5.20
N VAL A 248 -19.36 0.81 6.21
CA VAL A 248 -18.06 0.41 6.78
C VAL A 248 -18.29 -0.09 8.20
N LEU A 249 -17.76 -1.28 8.48
CA LEU A 249 -17.66 -1.81 9.84
C LEU A 249 -16.23 -1.63 10.36
N ARG A 250 -16.12 -1.37 11.66
CA ARG A 250 -14.83 -1.38 12.37
C ARG A 250 -14.96 -1.98 13.76
N ALA A 251 -13.84 -2.44 14.29
CA ALA A 251 -13.76 -2.88 15.68
C ALA A 251 -13.82 -1.66 16.63
N ARG A 252 -14.51 -1.81 17.75
CA ARG A 252 -14.59 -0.79 18.82
C ARG A 252 -13.41 -0.86 19.80
N ARG A 253 -12.77 -2.03 19.91
CA ARG A 253 -11.75 -2.30 20.93
C ARG A 253 -10.64 -3.22 20.43
N PRO A 254 -9.42 -3.10 20.97
CA PRO A 254 -8.31 -3.98 20.62
C PRO A 254 -8.62 -5.46 20.84
N GLY A 255 -8.05 -6.32 20.00
CA GLY A 255 -8.22 -7.77 20.08
C GLY A 255 -9.53 -8.30 19.48
N VAL A 256 -10.39 -7.42 18.96
CA VAL A 256 -11.54 -7.78 18.14
C VAL A 256 -11.21 -7.50 16.68
N SER A 257 -11.63 -8.38 15.78
CA SER A 257 -11.65 -8.15 14.34
C SER A 257 -13.09 -8.07 13.86
N ALA A 258 -13.50 -6.89 13.38
CA ALA A 258 -14.77 -6.69 12.71
C ALA A 258 -14.87 -7.52 11.44
N ARG A 259 -13.76 -7.69 10.71
CA ARG A 259 -13.71 -8.52 9.49
C ARG A 259 -14.01 -9.99 9.80
N GLU A 260 -13.36 -10.57 10.79
CA GLU A 260 -13.57 -11.97 11.17
C GLU A 260 -14.97 -12.19 11.77
N LEU A 261 -15.49 -11.25 12.58
CA LEU A 261 -16.87 -11.32 13.05
C LEU A 261 -17.86 -11.20 11.90
N ALA A 262 -17.68 -10.24 10.99
CA ALA A 262 -18.54 -10.10 9.81
C ALA A 262 -18.61 -11.40 8.99
N LYS A 263 -17.46 -12.06 8.79
CA LYS A 263 -17.36 -13.35 8.11
C LYS A 263 -18.13 -14.46 8.83
N GLN A 264 -18.10 -14.51 10.17
CA GLN A 264 -18.87 -15.49 10.96
C GLN A 264 -20.39 -15.32 10.79
N TYR A 265 -20.85 -14.09 10.57
CA TYR A 265 -22.25 -13.77 10.27
C TYR A 265 -22.59 -13.92 8.77
N GLY A 266 -21.62 -14.34 7.96
CA GLY A 266 -21.77 -14.53 6.51
C GLY A 266 -21.92 -13.23 5.73
N LEU A 267 -21.46 -12.10 6.28
CA LEU A 267 -21.33 -10.87 5.51
C LEU A 267 -20.28 -11.10 4.41
N GLU A 268 -20.56 -10.54 3.24
CA GLU A 268 -19.69 -10.60 2.07
C GLU A 268 -19.13 -9.21 1.81
N GLU A 269 -17.81 -9.04 1.97
CA GLU A 269 -17.14 -7.77 1.72
C GLU A 269 -17.32 -7.31 0.27
N LEU A 270 -17.22 -6.01 0.05
CA LEU A 270 -17.53 -5.38 -1.24
C LEU A 270 -16.74 -5.99 -2.41
N ARG A 271 -15.45 -6.26 -2.22
CA ARG A 271 -14.61 -6.93 -3.24
C ARG A 271 -15.14 -8.32 -3.57
N ASP A 272 -15.39 -9.16 -2.56
CA ASP A 272 -15.93 -10.51 -2.74
C ASP A 272 -17.32 -10.49 -3.41
N TYR A 273 -18.18 -9.55 -3.01
CA TYR A 273 -19.49 -9.34 -3.59
C TYR A 273 -19.40 -9.00 -5.08
N LEU A 274 -18.50 -8.10 -5.47
CA LEU A 274 -18.30 -7.72 -6.86
C LEU A 274 -17.71 -8.87 -7.67
N ASP A 275 -16.75 -9.61 -7.11
CA ASP A 275 -16.13 -10.76 -7.78
C ASP A 275 -17.10 -11.92 -7.98
N ARG A 276 -17.91 -12.24 -6.96
CA ARG A 276 -19.00 -13.20 -7.09
C ARG A 276 -20.00 -12.75 -8.14
N SER A 277 -20.42 -11.48 -8.10
CA SER A 277 -21.36 -10.93 -9.06
C SER A 277 -20.82 -11.03 -10.50
N ARG A 278 -19.56 -10.68 -10.72
CA ARG A 278 -18.87 -10.84 -12.01
C ARG A 278 -18.92 -12.29 -12.48
N ARG A 279 -18.49 -13.25 -11.65
CA ARG A 279 -18.49 -14.68 -12.01
C ARG A 279 -19.87 -15.20 -12.38
N GLU A 280 -20.91 -14.85 -11.61
CA GLU A 280 -22.27 -15.31 -11.89
C GLU A 280 -22.85 -14.65 -13.15
N ILE A 281 -22.56 -13.37 -13.39
CA ILE A 281 -22.98 -12.67 -14.61
C ILE A 281 -22.26 -13.26 -15.84
N ASP A 282 -20.97 -13.53 -15.75
CA ASP A 282 -20.18 -14.11 -16.84
C ASP A 282 -20.69 -15.51 -17.21
N LYS A 283 -21.09 -16.33 -16.22
CA LYS A 283 -21.77 -17.62 -16.46
C LYS A 283 -23.07 -17.44 -17.24
N MET A 284 -23.90 -16.46 -16.87
CA MET A 284 -25.15 -16.16 -17.57
C MET A 284 -24.91 -15.62 -18.98
N ARG A 285 -23.81 -14.88 -19.18
CA ARG A 285 -23.38 -14.37 -20.49
C ARG A 285 -22.84 -15.48 -21.39
N GLY A 286 -22.23 -16.52 -20.80
CA GLY A 286 -21.55 -17.61 -21.53
C GLY A 286 -20.12 -17.27 -21.97
N SER A 287 -19.57 -16.13 -21.53
CA SER A 287 -18.19 -15.71 -21.76
C SER A 287 -17.75 -14.68 -20.73
N SER A 288 -16.44 -14.66 -20.43
CA SER A 288 -15.85 -13.58 -19.65
C SER A 288 -15.43 -12.42 -20.54
N LEU A 289 -15.61 -11.20 -20.05
CA LEU A 289 -15.11 -9.99 -20.70
C LEU A 289 -13.60 -9.78 -20.47
N THR A 290 -12.99 -10.49 -19.52
CA THR A 290 -11.56 -10.38 -19.21
C THR A 290 -10.69 -11.37 -19.96
N ASP A 291 -11.28 -12.41 -20.57
CA ASP A 291 -10.54 -13.46 -21.30
C ASP A 291 -10.06 -13.01 -22.71
N GLY A 292 -10.22 -11.73 -23.07
CA GLY A 292 -9.93 -11.19 -24.41
C GLY A 292 -8.78 -10.18 -24.49
N THR A 293 -8.16 -9.80 -23.38
CA THR A 293 -7.03 -8.86 -23.34
C THR A 293 -5.74 -9.61 -23.02
N THR A 294 -5.10 -10.10 -24.09
CA THR A 294 -3.70 -10.54 -24.12
C THR A 294 -2.75 -9.36 -24.10
#